data_AF-A0A835VZT9-F1
#
_entry.id   AF-A0A835VZT9-F1
#
_cell.length_a   1.000
_cell.length_b   1.000
_cell.length_c   1.000
_cell.angle_alpha   90.00
_cell.angle_beta   90.00
_cell.angle_gamma   90.00
#
_symmetry.space_group_name_H-M   'P 1'
#
loop_
_entity.id
_entity.type
_entity.pdbx_description
1 polymer ?
#
loop_
_entity_poly.entity_id
_entity_poly.type
_entity_poly.pdbx_seq_one_letter_code
_entity_poly.pdbx_strand_id
1 'polypeptide(L)'
;MYGGDLWVPEEAVATRLEQRQKLARVEAGLQLEGAACSDFKAAKEASSRTANYDRMGVAALVCRHGFVVSMASLMTPENFVYYELLLEAVAAKMDLAAVKAVFLDVACKFEGYYEGMRAEMADDGVALPLLVFAVGPWHIMPHKPECHVRYNLRLMEGLGLTFGDLIEHLWADIRKHWYIMAYMSPAARQDFMTMLVKHRHMKEDSLAAQLASNVRRALKESKELEARLAELGLEAAMPNPQEEMLLQLALHHEDAGAAASSSDRPSLKGRKPWRRDYLEALERFYYLSHNLRTTEAGHDNPQLREAREELQTLTAKIEAIENKKDISRWAQNCRFAGGHEEGADKAAG
;
A
#
# COMPACT_ATOMS: atom_id res chain seq x y z
N MET A 1 14.74 12.34 23.40
CA MET A 1 15.56 12.91 22.30
C MET A 1 14.83 14.13 21.78
N TYR A 2 15.28 15.34 22.10
CA TYR A 2 14.60 16.58 21.68
C TYR A 2 15.60 17.55 21.06
N GLY A 3 15.37 17.90 19.79
CA GLY A 3 15.89 19.12 19.16
C GLY A 3 17.19 18.97 18.36
N GLY A 4 17.10 18.42 17.14
CA GLY A 4 18.19 18.44 16.15
C GLY A 4 17.78 17.83 14.80
N ASP A 5 17.08 16.68 14.82
CA ASP A 5 17.12 15.77 13.66
C ASP A 5 15.79 15.55 12.93
N LEU A 6 14.78 16.41 13.11
CA LEU A 6 13.47 16.18 12.46
C LEU A 6 13.54 16.38 10.94
N TRP A 7 14.32 17.35 10.49
CA TRP A 7 14.45 17.71 9.09
C TRP A 7 15.69 17.09 8.46
N VAL A 8 15.55 16.55 7.26
CA VAL A 8 16.68 16.26 6.39
C VAL A 8 17.34 17.60 6.01
N PRO A 9 18.67 17.76 6.20
CA PRO A 9 19.36 18.99 5.83
C PRO A 9 19.13 19.35 4.35
N GLU A 10 18.81 20.61 4.06
CA GLU A 10 18.49 21.03 2.69
C GLU A 10 19.67 20.89 1.73
N GLU A 11 20.91 20.99 2.22
CA GLU A 11 22.13 20.70 1.45
C GLU A 11 22.19 19.22 1.02
N ALA A 12 21.82 18.29 1.91
CA ALA A 12 21.76 16.87 1.59
C ALA A 12 20.65 16.59 0.55
N VAL A 13 19.51 17.26 0.68
CA VAL A 13 18.41 17.20 -0.30
C VAL A 13 18.90 17.68 -1.68
N ALA A 14 19.50 18.87 -1.76
CA ALA A 14 20.01 19.43 -3.01
C ALA A 14 21.06 18.50 -3.66
N THR A 15 22.02 18.03 -2.86
CA THR A 15 23.08 17.13 -3.33
C THR A 15 22.51 15.84 -3.92
N ARG A 16 21.57 15.19 -3.21
CA ARG A 16 20.98 13.93 -3.69
C ARG A 16 20.13 14.13 -4.94
N LEU A 17 19.38 15.22 -5.03
CA LEU A 17 18.60 15.56 -6.23
C LEU A 17 19.52 15.72 -7.45
N GLU A 18 20.65 16.40 -7.30
CA GLU A 18 21.63 16.53 -8.39
C GLU A 18 22.26 15.18 -8.78
N GLN A 19 22.61 14.36 -7.80
CA GLN A 19 23.16 13.02 -8.04
C GLN A 19 22.19 12.14 -8.84
N ARG A 20 20.94 12.02 -8.37
CA ARG A 20 19.89 11.22 -9.02
C ARG A 20 19.51 11.79 -10.39
N GLN A 21 19.54 13.11 -10.59
CA GLN A 21 19.32 13.72 -11.91
C GLN A 21 20.43 13.37 -12.91
N LYS A 22 21.70 13.34 -12.47
CA LYS A 22 22.83 12.94 -13.32
C LYS A 22 22.70 11.48 -13.73
N LEU A 23 22.35 10.58 -12.80
CA LEU A 23 22.13 9.15 -13.07
C LEU A 23 20.96 8.92 -14.04
N ALA A 24 19.82 9.57 -13.83
CA ALA A 24 18.66 9.44 -14.71
C ALA A 24 18.96 9.88 -16.16
N ARG A 25 19.84 10.87 -16.37
CA ARG A 25 20.29 11.27 -17.71
C ARG A 25 21.15 10.20 -18.39
N VAL A 26 21.91 9.43 -17.61
CA VAL A 26 22.71 8.30 -18.11
C VAL A 26 21.80 7.11 -18.46
N GLU A 27 20.86 6.78 -17.58
CA GLU A 27 19.90 5.67 -17.76
C GLU A 27 18.87 5.93 -18.88
N ALA A 28 18.47 7.19 -19.09
CA ALA A 28 17.56 7.56 -20.19
C ALA A 28 18.13 7.25 -21.59
N GLY A 29 19.45 7.01 -21.72
CA GLY A 29 20.08 6.47 -22.93
C GLY A 29 19.88 4.97 -23.14
N LEU A 30 19.27 4.26 -22.20
CA LEU A 30 19.13 2.80 -22.13
C LEU A 30 17.68 2.42 -21.73
N GLN A 31 16.70 2.71 -22.57
CA GLN A 31 15.28 2.61 -22.17
C GLN A 31 14.71 1.18 -22.21
N LEU A 32 14.11 0.77 -21.09
CA LEU A 32 13.05 -0.23 -20.99
C LEU A 32 11.77 0.45 -20.46
N GLU A 33 10.64 0.15 -21.10
CA GLU A 33 9.34 0.80 -20.88
C GLU A 33 8.65 0.36 -19.58
N GLY A 34 8.52 1.28 -18.62
CA GLY A 34 7.69 1.09 -17.42
C GLY A 34 6.25 1.58 -17.66
N ALA A 35 5.29 0.66 -17.76
CA ALA A 35 3.87 0.97 -17.93
C ALA A 35 3.25 1.66 -16.71
N ALA A 36 2.45 2.71 -16.92
CA ALA A 36 1.77 3.49 -15.87
C ALA A 36 0.72 2.64 -15.09
N CYS A 37 0.77 2.59 -13.74
CA CYS A 37 -0.20 1.85 -12.87
C CYS A 37 -1.39 2.68 -12.35
N SER A 38 -1.38 4.02 -12.45
CA SER A 38 -2.42 4.87 -11.86
C SER A 38 -2.87 5.99 -12.80
N ASP A 39 -4.18 6.16 -12.98
CA ASP A 39 -4.78 7.32 -13.66
C ASP A 39 -4.75 8.58 -12.78
N PHE A 40 -4.41 8.42 -11.50
CA PHE A 40 -4.17 9.53 -10.59
C PHE A 40 -2.96 10.35 -11.05
N LYS A 41 -3.23 11.57 -11.53
CA LYS A 41 -2.24 12.59 -11.85
C LYS A 41 -1.71 13.25 -10.57
N ALA A 42 -1.21 12.48 -9.61
CA ALA A 42 -0.29 13.06 -8.63
C ALA A 42 0.96 13.50 -9.41
N ALA A 43 1.31 14.78 -9.34
CA ALA A 43 2.55 15.37 -9.86
C ALA A 43 2.66 15.77 -11.36
N LYS A 44 1.59 15.77 -12.18
CA LYS A 44 1.69 16.26 -13.58
C LYS A 44 1.29 17.71 -13.85
N GLU A 45 0.99 18.49 -12.83
CA GLU A 45 0.80 19.94 -12.98
C GLU A 45 1.90 20.71 -12.26
N ALA A 46 3.11 20.71 -12.84
CA ALA A 46 4.00 21.85 -12.66
C ALA A 46 3.32 23.06 -13.31
N SER A 47 2.37 23.67 -12.59
CA SER A 47 1.81 24.95 -13.00
C SER A 47 2.95 25.97 -13.08
N SER A 48 2.83 26.94 -13.99
CA SER A 48 3.76 28.08 -14.12
C SER A 48 3.95 28.88 -12.82
N ARG A 49 3.19 28.59 -11.76
CA ARG A 49 3.29 29.18 -10.42
C ARG A 49 4.41 28.59 -9.56
N THR A 50 4.97 27.43 -9.92
CA THR A 50 6.05 26.76 -9.17
C THR A 50 7.35 27.57 -9.10
N ALA A 51 7.62 28.42 -10.10
CA ALA A 51 8.80 29.29 -10.13
C ALA A 51 8.81 30.40 -9.07
N ASN A 52 7.68 30.68 -8.43
CA ASN A 52 7.54 31.77 -7.45
C ASN A 52 7.65 31.31 -5.99
N TYR A 53 7.91 30.02 -5.75
CA TYR A 53 8.01 29.47 -4.41
C TYR A 53 9.43 28.96 -4.15
N ASP A 54 10.02 29.41 -3.04
CA ASP A 54 11.33 28.90 -2.59
C ASP A 54 11.29 27.39 -2.35
N ARG A 55 10.14 26.87 -1.91
CA ARG A 55 9.90 25.45 -1.63
C ARG A 55 8.51 25.07 -2.11
N MET A 56 8.39 23.95 -2.82
CA MET A 56 7.14 23.49 -3.42
C MET A 56 6.22 22.77 -2.44
N GLY A 57 6.75 22.38 -1.28
CA GLY A 57 5.98 21.68 -0.26
C GLY A 57 6.87 21.09 0.83
N VAL A 58 6.33 20.08 1.51
CA VAL A 58 6.99 19.32 2.57
C VAL A 58 6.59 17.85 2.42
N ALA A 59 7.57 16.94 2.44
CA ALA A 59 7.33 15.52 2.63
C ALA A 59 7.67 15.15 4.08
N ALA A 60 7.01 14.13 4.61
CA ALA A 60 7.31 13.61 5.93
C ALA A 60 6.98 12.13 6.03
N LEU A 61 7.66 11.44 6.95
CA LEU A 61 7.38 10.06 7.30
C LEU A 61 6.78 10.02 8.71
N VAL A 62 5.64 9.36 8.85
CA VAL A 62 4.87 9.27 10.08
C VAL A 62 4.71 7.80 10.46
N CYS A 63 4.96 7.45 11.71
CA CYS A 63 4.73 6.09 12.18
C CYS A 63 3.24 5.82 12.40
N ARG A 64 2.85 4.55 12.53
CA ARG A 64 1.46 4.12 12.79
C ARG A 64 0.82 4.81 14.02
N HIS A 65 1.62 5.29 14.94
CA HIS A 65 1.14 5.96 16.15
C HIS A 65 0.78 7.43 15.94
N GLY A 66 1.21 8.05 14.83
CA GLY A 66 0.97 9.47 14.56
C GLY A 66 2.18 10.38 14.79
N PHE A 67 3.33 9.83 15.22
CA PHE A 67 4.57 10.57 15.34
C PHE A 67 5.27 10.74 13.99
N VAL A 68 5.47 11.99 13.61
CA VAL A 68 6.42 12.39 12.57
C VAL A 68 7.85 12.00 12.96
N VAL A 69 8.49 11.16 12.14
CA VAL A 69 9.85 10.63 12.37
C VAL A 69 10.89 11.43 11.60
N SER A 70 10.58 11.84 10.38
CA SER A 70 11.45 12.66 9.53
C SER A 70 10.62 13.56 8.60
N MET A 71 11.21 14.67 8.19
CA MET A 71 10.62 15.67 7.29
C MET A 71 11.65 16.17 6.28
N ALA A 72 11.20 16.53 5.08
CA ALA A 72 12.05 17.13 4.05
C ALA A 72 11.31 18.28 3.36
N SER A 73 12.01 19.39 3.12
CA SER A 73 11.46 20.48 2.32
C SER A 73 11.59 20.14 0.84
N LEU A 74 10.49 20.24 0.08
CA LEU A 74 10.50 19.96 -1.36
C LEU A 74 11.10 21.16 -2.10
N MET A 75 12.28 20.97 -2.70
CA MET A 75 12.97 21.98 -3.53
C MET A 75 12.53 21.92 -5.00
N THR A 76 12.00 20.77 -5.40
CA THR A 76 11.43 20.46 -6.72
C THR A 76 10.01 19.94 -6.51
N PRO A 77 9.23 19.69 -7.58
CA PRO A 77 8.05 18.86 -7.44
C PRO A 77 8.41 17.51 -6.80
N GLU A 78 7.42 16.92 -6.15
CA GLU A 78 7.54 15.62 -5.49
C GLU A 78 8.09 14.55 -6.44
N ASN A 79 9.06 13.78 -5.94
CA ASN A 79 9.71 12.68 -6.63
C ASN A 79 10.26 11.67 -5.60
N PHE A 80 10.74 10.52 -6.07
CA PHE A 80 11.14 9.41 -5.19
C PHE A 80 12.40 9.68 -4.36
N VAL A 81 13.20 10.69 -4.72
CA VAL A 81 14.40 11.07 -3.96
C VAL A 81 14.03 11.53 -2.55
N TYR A 82 12.89 12.21 -2.39
CA TYR A 82 12.43 12.63 -1.07
C TYR A 82 12.07 11.43 -0.18
N TYR A 83 11.49 10.38 -0.74
CA TYR A 83 11.16 9.16 0.01
C TYR A 83 12.42 8.37 0.41
N GLU A 84 13.40 8.29 -0.51
CA GLU A 84 14.74 7.75 -0.22
C GLU A 84 15.39 8.48 0.97
N LEU A 85 15.47 9.81 0.92
CA LEU A 85 16.08 10.62 1.99
C LEU A 85 15.33 10.49 3.32
N LEU A 86 14.00 10.39 3.28
CA LEU A 86 13.20 10.17 4.49
C LEU A 86 13.44 8.79 5.09
N LEU A 87 13.59 7.75 4.27
CA LEU A 87 13.91 6.40 4.73
C LEU A 87 15.34 6.32 5.30
N GLU A 88 16.32 6.95 4.67
CA GLU A 88 17.69 7.06 5.21
C GLU A 88 17.69 7.76 6.57
N ALA A 89 16.96 8.87 6.70
CA ALA A 89 16.84 9.59 7.96
C ALA A 89 16.15 8.76 9.06
N VAL A 90 15.28 7.81 8.70
CA VAL A 90 14.66 6.87 9.63
C VAL A 90 15.63 5.74 9.99
N ALA A 91 16.38 5.21 9.01
CA ALA A 91 17.40 4.18 9.24
C ALA A 91 18.47 4.62 10.24
N ALA A 92 18.80 5.92 10.26
CA ALA A 92 19.70 6.49 11.25
C ALA A 92 19.15 6.50 12.69
N LYS A 93 17.83 6.32 12.87
CA LYS A 93 17.13 6.43 14.16
C LYS A 93 16.54 5.11 14.66
N MET A 94 16.26 4.18 13.76
CA MET A 94 15.70 2.87 14.07
C MET A 94 16.12 1.83 13.04
N ASP A 95 16.10 0.57 13.45
CA ASP A 95 16.30 -0.55 12.54
C ASP A 95 15.13 -0.66 11.56
N LEU A 96 15.42 -0.46 10.27
CA LEU A 96 14.42 -0.59 9.21
C LEU A 96 13.92 -2.04 9.05
N ALA A 97 14.68 -3.05 9.47
CA ALA A 97 14.23 -4.44 9.44
C ALA A 97 13.05 -4.69 10.40
N ALA A 98 12.89 -3.85 11.43
CA ALA A 98 11.73 -3.91 12.34
C ALA A 98 10.47 -3.25 11.74
N VAL A 99 10.57 -2.56 10.61
CA VAL A 99 9.43 -1.90 9.96
C VAL A 99 8.61 -2.93 9.19
N LYS A 100 7.39 -3.19 9.66
CA LYS A 100 6.51 -4.19 9.04
C LYS A 100 6.06 -3.82 7.63
N ALA A 101 5.76 -2.54 7.38
CA ALA A 101 5.45 -2.01 6.07
C ALA A 101 5.60 -0.48 6.01
N VAL A 102 5.88 0.04 4.82
CA VAL A 102 5.90 1.46 4.48
C VAL A 102 4.70 1.79 3.60
N PHE A 103 3.90 2.77 4.02
CA PHE A 103 2.69 3.19 3.30
C PHE A 103 3.01 4.35 2.36
N LEU A 104 2.65 4.21 1.09
CA LEU A 104 2.77 5.24 0.06
C LEU A 104 1.64 5.07 -0.96
N ASP A 105 1.04 6.17 -1.40
CA ASP A 105 0.08 6.17 -2.52
C ASP A 105 0.67 5.55 -3.78
N VAL A 106 1.96 5.78 -3.99
CA VAL A 106 2.71 5.31 -5.15
C VAL A 106 3.65 4.15 -4.81
N ALA A 107 3.34 3.38 -3.76
CA ALA A 107 4.10 2.19 -3.34
C ALA A 107 4.42 1.26 -4.52
N CYS A 108 3.46 1.07 -5.43
CA CYS A 108 3.61 0.21 -6.61
C CYS A 108 4.71 0.63 -7.59
N LYS A 109 5.08 1.91 -7.59
CA LYS A 109 6.17 2.46 -8.40
C LYS A 109 7.44 2.60 -7.57
N PHE A 110 7.29 2.96 -6.30
CA PHE A 110 8.41 3.17 -5.40
C PHE A 110 9.14 1.87 -5.04
N GLU A 111 8.45 0.73 -4.94
CA GLU A 111 9.10 -0.56 -4.64
C GLU A 111 10.21 -0.88 -5.66
N GLY A 112 9.95 -0.71 -6.95
CA GLY A 112 10.98 -0.93 -7.99
C GLY A 112 12.16 0.04 -7.91
N TYR A 113 11.88 1.30 -7.55
CA TYR A 113 12.93 2.29 -7.29
C TYR A 113 13.77 1.91 -6.06
N TYR A 114 13.12 1.46 -4.99
CA TYR A 114 13.78 1.01 -3.77
C TYR A 114 14.67 -0.21 -4.03
N GLU A 115 14.21 -1.20 -4.80
CA GLU A 115 15.03 -2.37 -5.17
C GLU A 115 16.26 -1.98 -5.99
N GLY A 116 16.15 -1.00 -6.89
CA GLY A 116 17.31 -0.46 -7.59
C GLY A 116 18.34 0.17 -6.64
N MET A 117 17.87 0.99 -5.69
CA MET A 117 18.72 1.55 -4.65
C MET A 117 19.35 0.47 -3.75
N ARG A 118 18.59 -0.59 -3.39
CA ARG A 118 19.13 -1.71 -2.62
C ARG A 118 20.28 -2.41 -3.34
N ALA A 119 20.16 -2.61 -4.65
CA ALA A 119 21.21 -3.22 -5.46
C ALA A 119 22.46 -2.32 -5.52
N GLU A 120 22.27 -1.02 -5.79
CA GLU A 120 23.35 -0.02 -5.81
C GLU A 120 24.10 0.02 -4.46
N MET A 121 23.38 0.11 -3.35
CA MET A 121 24.00 0.16 -2.02
C MET A 121 24.67 -1.17 -1.64
N ALA A 122 24.17 -2.30 -2.13
CA ALA A 122 24.81 -3.60 -1.91
C ALA A 122 26.18 -3.69 -2.60
N ASP A 123 26.34 -3.09 -3.78
CA ASP A 123 27.64 -2.98 -4.48
C ASP A 123 28.65 -2.15 -3.67
N ASP A 124 28.16 -1.17 -2.92
CA ASP A 124 28.94 -0.36 -1.96
C ASP A 124 29.12 -1.03 -0.58
N GLY A 125 28.66 -2.28 -0.41
CA GLY A 125 28.78 -3.05 0.82
C GLY A 125 27.75 -2.70 1.90
N VAL A 126 26.72 -1.93 1.57
CA VAL A 126 25.63 -1.54 2.48
C VAL A 126 24.37 -2.34 2.17
N ALA A 127 24.00 -3.26 3.07
CA ALA A 127 22.81 -4.08 2.92
C ALA A 127 21.57 -3.38 3.47
N LEU A 128 20.73 -2.85 2.57
CA LEU A 128 19.39 -2.37 2.93
C LEU A 128 18.39 -3.52 3.09
N PRO A 129 17.51 -3.48 4.11
CA PRO A 129 16.55 -4.55 4.36
C PRO A 129 15.50 -4.64 3.25
N LEU A 130 14.86 -5.80 3.17
CA LEU A 130 13.64 -5.94 2.38
C LEU A 130 12.50 -5.23 3.11
N LEU A 131 11.87 -4.26 2.45
CA LEU A 131 10.72 -3.55 2.98
C LEU A 131 9.46 -3.98 2.24
N VAL A 132 8.36 -4.09 2.98
CA VAL A 132 7.03 -4.28 2.40
C VAL A 132 6.42 -2.92 2.14
N PHE A 133 5.93 -2.68 0.92
CA PHE A 133 5.24 -1.44 0.57
C PHE A 133 3.74 -1.67 0.46
N ALA A 134 2.95 -0.74 1.00
CA ALA A 134 1.50 -0.81 1.00
C ALA A 134 0.87 0.50 0.53
N VAL A 135 -0.31 0.42 -0.08
CA VAL A 135 -1.16 1.56 -0.42
C VAL A 135 -2.33 1.61 0.55
N GLY A 136 -2.67 2.84 0.98
CA GLY A 136 -3.85 3.14 1.79
C GLY A 136 -5.14 2.57 1.19
N PRO A 137 -6.15 2.21 1.99
CA PRO A 137 -7.37 1.58 1.50
C PRO A 137 -8.22 2.56 0.68
N TRP A 138 -8.04 3.86 0.89
CA TRP A 138 -8.69 4.91 0.11
C TRP A 138 -7.92 5.26 -1.17
N HIS A 139 -6.59 5.09 -1.14
CA HIS A 139 -5.68 5.41 -2.24
C HIS A 139 -5.49 4.25 -3.22
N ILE A 140 -5.89 3.03 -2.86
CA ILE A 140 -5.74 1.86 -3.74
C ILE A 140 -6.71 1.87 -4.93
N MET A 141 -7.91 2.44 -4.75
CA MET A 141 -8.96 2.47 -5.78
C MET A 141 -8.50 2.93 -7.18
N PRO A 142 -7.76 4.05 -7.34
CA PRO A 142 -7.29 4.52 -8.64
C PRO A 142 -6.14 3.69 -9.27
N HIS A 143 -5.72 2.58 -8.65
CA HIS A 143 -4.67 1.71 -9.19
C HIS A 143 -5.25 0.59 -10.05
N LYS A 144 -4.42 0.08 -10.98
CA LYS A 144 -4.75 -1.11 -11.78
C LYS A 144 -4.98 -2.36 -10.91
N PRO A 145 -5.77 -3.35 -11.37
CA PRO A 145 -6.10 -4.54 -10.60
C PRO A 145 -4.94 -5.31 -9.96
N GLU A 146 -3.81 -5.39 -10.63
CA GLU A 146 -2.64 -6.09 -10.07
C GLU A 146 -2.10 -5.36 -8.83
N CYS A 147 -2.21 -4.03 -8.82
CA CYS A 147 -1.79 -3.20 -7.70
C CYS A 147 -2.74 -3.42 -6.50
N HIS A 148 -4.04 -3.72 -6.70
CA HIS A 148 -4.99 -4.06 -5.63
C HIS A 148 -4.65 -5.37 -4.92
N VAL A 149 -4.24 -6.40 -5.66
CA VAL A 149 -3.87 -7.68 -5.02
C VAL A 149 -2.56 -7.56 -4.27
N ARG A 150 -1.58 -6.84 -4.84
CA ARG A 150 -0.22 -6.76 -4.30
C ARG A 150 -0.03 -5.74 -3.20
N TYR A 151 -0.63 -4.55 -3.35
CA TYR A 151 -0.33 -3.40 -2.50
C TYR A 151 -1.48 -2.98 -1.58
N ASN A 152 -2.66 -3.62 -1.67
CA ASN A 152 -3.75 -3.27 -0.76
C ASN A 152 -3.46 -3.76 0.65
N LEU A 153 -3.33 -2.81 1.58
CA LEU A 153 -2.98 -3.13 2.97
C LEU A 153 -3.94 -4.13 3.63
N ARG A 154 -5.22 -4.15 3.22
CA ARG A 154 -6.23 -5.04 3.84
C ARG A 154 -5.99 -6.50 3.51
N LEU A 155 -5.19 -6.76 2.47
CA LEU A 155 -4.81 -8.10 2.02
C LEU A 155 -3.44 -8.53 2.54
N MET A 156 -2.74 -7.63 3.23
CA MET A 156 -1.38 -7.89 3.70
C MET A 156 -1.37 -8.40 5.13
N GLU A 157 -0.69 -9.53 5.29
CA GLU A 157 -0.55 -10.16 6.58
C GLU A 157 0.21 -9.28 7.59
N GLY A 158 -0.31 -9.21 8.80
CA GLY A 158 0.30 -8.46 9.91
C GLY A 158 0.05 -6.95 9.86
N LEU A 159 -0.67 -6.42 8.86
CA LEU A 159 -1.08 -5.01 8.84
C LEU A 159 -2.45 -4.78 9.49
N GLY A 160 -3.28 -5.81 9.59
CA GLY A 160 -4.62 -5.73 10.21
C GLY A 160 -5.46 -4.60 9.61
N LEU A 161 -6.23 -3.90 10.46
CA LEU A 161 -7.07 -2.77 10.05
C LEU A 161 -6.34 -1.42 10.15
N THR A 162 -5.04 -1.39 9.80
CA THR A 162 -4.28 -0.12 9.78
C THR A 162 -4.89 0.84 8.77
N PHE A 163 -4.93 2.13 9.11
CA PHE A 163 -5.53 3.14 8.24
C PHE A 163 -4.66 3.52 7.03
N GLY A 164 -3.34 3.57 7.17
CA GLY A 164 -2.41 3.93 6.08
C GLY A 164 -2.26 5.43 5.82
N ASP A 165 -3.30 6.23 6.06
CA ASP A 165 -3.35 7.65 5.64
C ASP A 165 -3.18 8.62 6.83
N LEU A 166 -2.18 8.37 7.68
CA LEU A 166 -1.90 9.22 8.85
C LEU A 166 -1.26 10.56 8.45
N ILE A 167 -0.59 10.59 7.29
CA ILE A 167 0.10 11.79 6.82
C ILE A 167 -0.91 12.84 6.32
N GLU A 168 -2.02 12.42 5.72
CA GLU A 168 -3.14 13.26 5.29
C GLU A 168 -3.80 13.97 6.49
N HIS A 169 -3.95 13.25 7.61
CA HIS A 169 -4.43 13.84 8.86
C HIS A 169 -3.48 14.89 9.40
N LEU A 170 -2.16 14.63 9.37
CA LEU A 170 -1.16 15.62 9.75
C LEU A 170 -1.28 16.88 8.88
N TRP A 171 -1.42 16.70 7.56
CA TRP A 171 -1.58 17.82 6.64
C TRP A 171 -2.89 18.57 6.82
N ALA A 172 -4.00 17.89 7.11
CA ALA A 172 -5.28 18.52 7.44
C ALA A 172 -5.15 19.43 8.67
N ASP A 173 -4.49 18.95 9.73
CA ASP A 173 -4.31 19.71 10.98
C ASP A 173 -3.39 20.93 10.80
N ILE A 174 -2.35 20.79 9.99
CA ILE A 174 -1.38 21.85 9.73
C ILE A 174 -1.90 22.86 8.69
N ARG A 175 -2.81 22.45 7.79
CA ARG A 175 -3.33 23.28 6.68
C ARG A 175 -3.77 24.67 7.11
N LYS A 176 -4.37 24.81 8.29
CA LYS A 176 -4.81 26.11 8.84
C LYS A 176 -3.68 27.14 9.06
N HIS A 177 -2.42 26.75 8.95
CA HIS A 177 -1.27 27.66 9.06
C HIS A 177 -0.57 27.91 7.73
N TRP A 178 -0.98 27.23 6.65
CA TRP A 178 -0.25 27.25 5.36
C TRP A 178 -0.08 28.67 4.80
N TYR A 179 -1.09 29.53 4.96
CA TYR A 179 -1.09 30.90 4.45
C TYR A 179 -0.08 31.78 5.19
N ILE A 180 0.19 31.52 6.47
CA ILE A 180 1.22 32.24 7.23
C ILE A 180 2.61 31.74 6.82
N MET A 181 2.74 30.42 6.70
CA MET A 181 3.99 29.76 6.34
C MET A 181 4.47 30.07 4.91
N ALA A 182 3.56 30.44 4.01
CA ALA A 182 3.88 30.80 2.63
C ALA A 182 4.75 32.07 2.52
N TYR A 183 4.72 32.95 3.53
CA TYR A 183 5.50 34.20 3.56
C TYR A 183 6.71 34.15 4.50
N MET A 184 6.94 33.01 5.16
CA MET A 184 8.09 32.81 6.04
C MET A 184 9.33 32.47 5.22
N SER A 185 10.51 32.88 5.71
CA SER A 185 11.77 32.35 5.18
C SER A 185 11.82 30.81 5.36
N PRO A 186 12.57 30.08 4.52
CA PRO A 186 12.65 28.61 4.61
C PRO A 186 13.00 28.11 6.02
N ALA A 187 13.96 28.76 6.70
CA ALA A 187 14.35 28.42 8.07
C ALA A 187 13.22 28.66 9.07
N ALA A 188 12.62 29.86 9.07
CA ALA A 188 11.52 30.19 9.98
C ALA A 188 10.31 29.26 9.78
N ARG A 189 10.05 28.84 8.53
CA ARG A 189 9.02 27.86 8.20
C ARG A 189 9.30 26.49 8.81
N GLN A 190 10.54 26.00 8.71
CA GLN A 190 10.93 24.72 9.31
C GLN A 190 10.81 24.77 10.84
N ASP A 191 11.22 25.86 11.47
CA ASP A 191 11.09 26.05 12.92
C ASP A 191 9.63 26.05 13.36
N PHE A 192 8.78 26.79 12.65
CA PHE A 192 7.36 26.87 12.94
C PHE A 192 6.66 25.51 12.77
N MET A 193 6.95 24.79 11.68
CA MET A 193 6.44 23.43 11.47
C MET A 193 6.93 22.46 12.55
N THR A 194 8.20 22.56 12.95
CA THR A 194 8.76 21.76 14.04
C THR A 194 8.02 22.00 15.34
N MET A 195 7.67 23.25 15.65
CA MET A 195 6.86 23.60 16.82
C MET A 195 5.47 22.95 16.76
N LEU A 196 4.78 23.03 15.61
CA LEU A 196 3.46 22.41 15.42
C LEU A 196 3.51 20.88 15.62
N VAL A 197 4.52 20.23 15.04
CA VAL A 197 4.73 18.78 15.15
C VAL A 197 5.03 18.38 16.59
N LYS A 198 5.93 19.11 17.27
CA LYS A 198 6.23 18.86 18.69
C LYS A 198 5.00 19.02 19.58
N HIS A 199 4.19 20.05 19.33
CA HIS A 199 2.94 20.25 20.07
C HIS A 199 1.95 19.10 19.84
N ARG A 200 1.90 18.53 18.63
CA ARG A 200 1.12 17.31 18.37
C ARG A 200 1.67 16.12 19.17
N HIS A 201 2.97 15.89 19.13
CA HIS A 201 3.62 14.78 19.85
C HIS A 201 3.36 14.82 21.35
N MET A 202 3.32 16.01 21.97
CA MET A 202 3.01 16.17 23.40
C MET A 202 1.60 15.71 23.77
N LYS A 203 0.65 15.66 22.83
CA LYS A 203 -0.71 15.16 23.13
C LYS A 203 -0.77 13.64 23.27
N GLU A 204 0.34 12.96 22.97
CA GLU A 204 0.45 11.52 22.99
C GLU A 204 1.18 10.98 24.24
N ASP A 205 1.26 11.76 25.32
CA ASP A 205 1.90 11.34 26.60
C ASP A 205 1.30 10.06 27.19
N SER A 206 0.04 9.74 26.86
CA SER A 206 -0.63 8.51 27.30
C SER A 206 -0.48 7.33 26.34
N LEU A 207 0.26 7.49 25.23
CA LEU A 207 0.38 6.48 24.17
C LEU A 207 0.89 5.15 24.71
N ALA A 208 1.94 5.15 25.54
CA ALA A 208 2.51 3.91 26.06
C ALA A 208 1.46 3.09 26.85
N ALA A 209 0.66 3.76 27.68
CA ALA A 209 -0.42 3.13 28.43
C ALA A 209 -1.55 2.64 27.51
N GLN A 210 -1.90 3.44 26.49
CA GLN A 210 -2.90 3.07 25.47
C GLN A 210 -2.45 1.84 24.66
N LEU A 211 -1.20 1.80 24.20
CA LEU A 211 -0.62 0.67 23.47
C LEU A 211 -0.61 -0.60 24.32
N ALA A 212 -0.17 -0.52 25.58
CA ALA A 212 -0.20 -1.66 26.48
C ALA A 212 -1.63 -2.17 26.71
N SER A 213 -2.62 -1.27 26.84
CA SER A 213 -4.03 -1.64 26.96
C SER A 213 -4.56 -2.29 25.67
N ASN A 214 -4.22 -1.74 24.51
CA ASN A 214 -4.65 -2.24 23.21
C ASN A 214 -4.11 -3.64 22.94
N VAL A 215 -2.84 -3.91 23.27
CA VAL A 215 -2.24 -5.25 23.12
C VAL A 215 -2.96 -6.27 24.00
N ARG A 216 -3.21 -5.94 25.28
CA ARG A 216 -3.96 -6.84 26.18
C ARG A 216 -5.37 -7.15 25.66
N ARG A 217 -6.07 -6.13 25.15
CA ARG A 217 -7.39 -6.30 24.53
C ARG A 217 -7.32 -7.19 23.30
N ALA A 218 -6.38 -6.92 22.39
CA ALA A 218 -6.21 -7.70 21.16
C ALA A 218 -5.90 -9.18 21.46
N LEU A 219 -5.04 -9.47 22.43
CA LEU A 219 -4.73 -10.84 22.84
C LEU A 219 -5.94 -11.57 23.44
N LYS A 220 -6.81 -10.86 24.16
CA LYS A 220 -8.05 -11.42 24.69
C LYS A 220 -9.05 -11.72 23.56
N GLU A 221 -9.27 -10.74 22.68
CA GLU A 221 -10.18 -10.86 21.53
C GLU A 221 -9.73 -11.96 20.56
N SER A 222 -8.42 -12.12 20.33
CA SER A 222 -7.87 -13.21 19.50
C SER A 222 -8.28 -14.58 20.02
N LYS A 223 -8.10 -14.83 21.32
CA LYS A 223 -8.47 -16.11 21.95
C LYS A 223 -9.97 -16.38 21.89
N GLU A 224 -10.79 -15.36 22.11
CA GLU A 224 -12.25 -15.49 22.03
C GLU A 224 -12.70 -15.77 20.58
N LEU A 225 -12.07 -15.15 19.59
CA LEU A 225 -12.36 -15.38 18.18
C LEU A 225 -11.90 -16.77 17.72
N GLU A 226 -10.71 -17.22 18.14
CA GLU A 226 -10.21 -18.57 17.87
C GLU A 226 -11.15 -19.64 18.44
N ALA A 227 -11.66 -19.45 19.67
CA ALA A 227 -12.62 -20.36 20.27
C ALA A 227 -13.95 -20.40 19.48
N ARG A 228 -14.48 -19.23 19.08
CA ARG A 228 -15.70 -19.15 18.26
C ARG A 228 -15.51 -19.77 16.88
N LEU A 229 -14.33 -19.60 16.28
CA LEU A 229 -14.01 -20.21 14.98
C LEU A 229 -14.02 -21.74 15.09
N ALA A 230 -13.43 -22.29 16.17
CA ALA A 230 -13.45 -23.72 16.45
C ALA A 230 -14.87 -24.26 16.68
N GLU A 231 -15.74 -23.53 17.39
CA GLU A 231 -17.14 -23.91 17.60
C GLU A 231 -17.94 -23.98 16.30
N LEU A 232 -17.66 -23.09 15.35
CA LEU A 232 -18.34 -23.05 14.06
C LEU A 232 -17.96 -24.21 13.13
N GLY A 233 -16.94 -25.02 13.48
CA GLY A 233 -16.48 -26.14 12.65
C GLY A 233 -15.99 -25.71 11.27
N LEU A 234 -15.76 -24.42 11.06
CA LEU A 234 -15.16 -23.87 9.86
C LEU A 234 -13.66 -24.12 9.97
N GLU A 235 -13.17 -25.20 9.39
CA GLU A 235 -11.78 -25.18 8.90
C GLU A 235 -11.67 -23.91 8.06
N ALA A 236 -10.68 -23.07 8.36
CA ALA A 236 -10.56 -21.72 7.83
C ALA A 236 -10.30 -21.69 6.30
N ALA A 237 -11.25 -22.15 5.51
CA ALA A 237 -11.44 -21.76 4.13
C ALA A 237 -12.12 -20.38 4.14
N MET A 238 -11.48 -19.40 4.77
CA MET A 238 -11.74 -18.01 4.44
C MET A 238 -11.54 -17.92 2.93
N PRO A 239 -12.56 -17.50 2.15
CA PRO A 239 -12.32 -17.12 0.76
C PRO A 239 -11.14 -16.15 0.77
N ASN A 240 -10.13 -16.41 -0.06
CA ASN A 240 -8.93 -15.59 -0.08
C ASN A 240 -9.38 -14.12 -0.18
N PRO A 241 -9.05 -13.23 0.77
CA PRO A 241 -9.50 -11.84 0.75
C PRO A 241 -9.16 -11.14 -0.58
N GLN A 242 -8.12 -11.63 -1.27
CA GLN A 242 -7.74 -11.20 -2.62
C GLN A 242 -8.84 -11.49 -3.65
N GLU A 243 -9.55 -12.62 -3.55
CA GLU A 243 -10.62 -13.02 -4.47
C GLU A 243 -11.89 -12.19 -4.30
N GLU A 244 -12.29 -11.90 -3.06
CA GLU A 244 -13.46 -11.04 -2.79
C GLU A 244 -13.21 -9.59 -3.21
N MET A 245 -11.97 -9.11 -3.09
CA MET A 245 -11.62 -7.79 -3.60
C MET A 245 -11.44 -7.78 -5.12
N LEU A 246 -10.90 -8.84 -5.73
CA LEU A 246 -10.91 -8.99 -7.20
C LEU A 246 -12.33 -8.94 -7.75
N LEU A 247 -13.31 -9.50 -7.03
CA LEU A 247 -14.73 -9.38 -7.36
C LEU A 247 -15.25 -7.94 -7.21
N GLN A 248 -15.04 -7.31 -6.06
CA GLN A 248 -15.46 -5.92 -5.84
C GLN A 248 -14.83 -4.97 -6.87
N LEU A 249 -13.60 -5.27 -7.27
CA LEU A 249 -12.87 -4.51 -8.26
C LEU A 249 -13.36 -4.77 -9.69
N ALA A 250 -13.70 -6.01 -10.03
CA ALA A 250 -14.35 -6.34 -11.31
C ALA A 250 -15.68 -5.58 -11.44
N LEU A 251 -16.52 -5.61 -10.39
CA LEU A 251 -17.79 -4.89 -10.34
C LEU A 251 -17.58 -3.36 -10.44
N HIS A 252 -16.61 -2.80 -9.72
CA HIS A 252 -16.31 -1.36 -9.81
C HIS A 252 -15.76 -0.93 -11.19
N HIS A 253 -14.97 -1.77 -11.86
CA HIS A 253 -14.51 -1.48 -13.23
C HIS A 253 -15.62 -1.62 -14.26
N GLU A 254 -16.59 -2.52 -14.05
CA GLU A 254 -17.79 -2.63 -14.88
C GLU A 254 -18.68 -1.39 -14.76
N ASP A 255 -18.91 -0.89 -13.54
CA ASP A 255 -19.66 0.34 -13.29
C ASP A 255 -18.95 1.57 -13.91
N ALA A 256 -17.63 1.67 -13.76
CA ALA A 256 -16.84 2.74 -14.37
C ALA A 256 -16.78 2.64 -15.91
N GLY A 257 -16.69 1.41 -16.45
CA GLY A 257 -16.72 1.13 -17.89
C GLY A 257 -18.12 1.23 -18.53
N ALA A 258 -19.18 1.18 -17.73
CA ALA A 258 -20.55 1.50 -18.12
C ALA A 258 -20.78 3.02 -18.17
N ALA A 259 -20.08 3.80 -17.34
CA ALA A 259 -20.11 5.26 -17.33
C ALA A 259 -19.20 5.93 -18.39
N ALA A 260 -18.17 5.24 -18.86
CA ALA A 260 -17.30 5.72 -19.95
C ALA A 260 -18.03 5.65 -21.30
N SER A 261 -17.91 6.71 -22.11
CA SER A 261 -18.51 6.76 -23.46
C SER A 261 -18.06 5.57 -24.30
N SER A 262 -18.97 5.06 -25.14
CA SER A 262 -18.80 3.86 -25.97
C SER A 262 -17.57 3.84 -26.89
N SER A 263 -16.86 4.96 -27.02
CA SER A 263 -15.71 5.18 -27.89
C SER A 263 -14.37 4.66 -27.37
N ASP A 264 -14.20 4.47 -26.04
CA ASP A 264 -12.91 4.07 -25.44
C ASP A 264 -12.85 2.59 -25.02
N ARG A 265 -13.86 1.77 -25.36
CA ARG A 265 -13.77 0.32 -25.12
C ARG A 265 -12.68 -0.29 -26.01
N PRO A 266 -11.68 -1.00 -25.44
CA PRO A 266 -10.68 -1.68 -26.24
C PRO A 266 -11.35 -2.61 -27.25
N SER A 267 -10.97 -2.50 -28.52
CA SER A 267 -11.49 -3.34 -29.61
C SER A 267 -11.45 -4.83 -29.22
N LEU A 268 -12.60 -5.49 -29.30
CA LEU A 268 -12.77 -6.92 -29.02
C LEU A 268 -12.17 -7.83 -30.11
N LYS A 269 -11.59 -7.26 -31.18
CA LYS A 269 -10.98 -8.04 -32.26
C LYS A 269 -9.66 -8.67 -31.81
N GLY A 270 -9.68 -9.98 -31.55
CA GLY A 270 -8.47 -10.79 -31.38
C GLY A 270 -8.34 -11.58 -30.07
N ARG A 271 -9.29 -11.46 -29.12
CA ARG A 271 -9.26 -12.30 -27.91
C ARG A 271 -9.69 -13.74 -28.22
N LYS A 272 -8.90 -14.71 -27.76
CA LYS A 272 -9.24 -16.14 -27.88
C LYS A 272 -10.56 -16.42 -27.14
N PRO A 273 -11.54 -17.11 -27.74
CA PRO A 273 -12.90 -17.30 -27.18
C PRO A 273 -12.92 -17.79 -25.73
N TRP A 274 -12.03 -18.74 -25.38
CA TRP A 274 -11.94 -19.30 -24.04
C TRP A 274 -11.66 -18.27 -22.94
N ARG A 275 -10.99 -17.15 -23.24
CA ARG A 275 -10.72 -16.10 -22.23
C ARG A 275 -12.00 -15.37 -21.82
N ARG A 276 -12.91 -15.17 -22.78
CA ARG A 276 -14.20 -14.54 -22.49
C ARG A 276 -15.05 -15.46 -21.63
N ASP A 277 -15.17 -16.73 -22.06
CA ASP A 277 -15.97 -17.73 -21.33
C ASP A 277 -15.41 -18.01 -19.91
N TYR A 278 -14.10 -17.86 -19.72
CA TYR A 278 -13.42 -17.95 -18.42
C TYR A 278 -13.72 -16.76 -17.52
N LEU A 279 -13.62 -15.53 -18.06
CA LEU A 279 -13.91 -14.31 -17.31
C LEU A 279 -15.39 -14.22 -16.93
N GLU A 280 -16.31 -14.53 -17.85
CA GLU A 280 -17.76 -14.57 -17.58
C GLU A 280 -18.11 -15.61 -16.51
N ALA A 281 -17.43 -16.77 -16.53
CA ALA A 281 -17.62 -17.80 -15.50
C ALA A 281 -17.09 -17.35 -14.12
N LEU A 282 -15.93 -16.68 -14.07
CA LEU A 282 -15.37 -16.13 -12.84
C LEU A 282 -16.24 -15.02 -12.25
N GLU A 283 -16.66 -14.07 -13.08
CA GLU A 283 -17.54 -12.96 -12.68
C GLU A 283 -18.82 -13.49 -12.04
N ARG A 284 -19.48 -14.46 -12.69
CA ARG A 284 -20.69 -15.10 -12.17
C ARG A 284 -20.44 -15.91 -10.90
N PHE A 285 -19.34 -16.67 -10.84
CA PHE A 285 -18.94 -17.47 -9.68
C PHE A 285 -18.78 -16.58 -8.45
N TYR A 286 -18.07 -15.46 -8.61
CA TYR A 286 -17.82 -14.55 -7.52
C TYR A 286 -19.08 -13.77 -7.11
N TYR A 287 -19.91 -13.32 -8.07
CA TYR A 287 -21.18 -12.64 -7.79
C TYR A 287 -22.11 -13.49 -6.91
N LEU A 288 -22.28 -14.78 -7.26
CA LEU A 288 -23.11 -15.71 -6.48
C LEU A 288 -22.51 -15.99 -5.11
N SER A 289 -21.18 -16.15 -5.03
CA SER A 289 -20.47 -16.36 -3.75
C SER A 289 -20.70 -15.22 -2.77
N HIS A 290 -20.70 -13.97 -3.25
CA HIS A 290 -20.94 -12.79 -2.43
C HIS A 290 -22.39 -12.73 -1.92
N ASN A 291 -23.36 -12.92 -2.80
CA ASN A 291 -24.78 -12.86 -2.44
C ASN A 291 -25.17 -13.94 -1.42
N LEU A 292 -24.61 -15.15 -1.53
CA LEU A 292 -24.84 -16.21 -0.54
C LEU A 292 -24.31 -15.88 0.86
N ARG A 293 -23.28 -15.03 0.97
CA ARG A 293 -22.70 -14.61 2.26
C ARG A 293 -23.48 -13.48 2.92
N THR A 294 -24.12 -12.61 2.14
CA THR A 294 -24.85 -11.42 2.64
C THR A 294 -26.33 -11.68 2.90
N THR A 295 -26.87 -12.80 2.41
CA THR A 295 -28.28 -13.16 2.65
C THR A 295 -28.45 -13.80 4.03
N GLU A 296 -29.30 -13.22 4.89
CA GLU A 296 -29.60 -13.78 6.21
C GLU A 296 -30.16 -15.20 6.08
N ALA A 297 -29.58 -16.14 6.84
CA ALA A 297 -29.90 -17.57 6.80
C ALA A 297 -31.28 -17.86 7.42
N GLY A 298 -32.35 -17.56 6.68
CA GLY A 298 -33.65 -18.18 6.89
C GLY A 298 -33.62 -19.62 6.39
N HIS A 299 -34.00 -20.57 7.24
CA HIS A 299 -34.03 -22.00 6.89
C HIS A 299 -34.85 -22.23 5.61
N ASP A 300 -34.18 -22.80 4.60
CA ASP A 300 -34.72 -23.33 3.35
C ASP A 300 -35.27 -22.30 2.34
N ASN A 301 -34.43 -21.36 1.90
CA ASN A 301 -34.70 -20.52 0.72
C ASN A 301 -34.31 -21.26 -0.59
N PRO A 302 -35.27 -21.56 -1.50
CA PRO A 302 -35.00 -22.21 -2.79
C PRO A 302 -33.96 -21.50 -3.65
N GLN A 303 -33.89 -20.17 -3.57
CA GLN A 303 -32.94 -19.35 -4.32
C GLN A 303 -31.50 -19.57 -3.84
N LEU A 304 -31.29 -19.87 -2.56
CA LEU A 304 -29.97 -20.19 -2.01
C LEU A 304 -29.50 -21.58 -2.44
N ARG A 305 -30.43 -22.53 -2.64
CA ARG A 305 -30.10 -23.87 -3.19
C ARG A 305 -29.69 -23.78 -4.66
N GLU A 306 -30.48 -23.07 -5.46
CA GLU A 306 -30.18 -22.86 -6.88
C GLU A 306 -28.82 -22.15 -7.07
N ALA A 307 -28.55 -21.11 -6.27
CA ALA A 307 -27.26 -20.43 -6.29
C ALA A 307 -26.08 -21.33 -5.89
N ARG A 308 -26.26 -22.27 -4.94
CA ARG A 308 -25.22 -23.25 -4.56
C ARG A 308 -24.96 -24.28 -5.66
N GLU A 309 -26.01 -24.76 -6.32
CA GLU A 309 -25.90 -25.67 -7.47
C GLU A 309 -25.19 -24.97 -8.64
N GLU A 310 -25.56 -23.72 -8.95
CA GLU A 310 -24.90 -22.91 -9.97
C GLU A 310 -23.41 -22.71 -9.65
N LEU A 311 -23.07 -22.43 -8.38
CA LEU A 311 -21.68 -22.33 -7.92
C LEU A 311 -20.84 -23.59 -8.16
N GLN A 312 -21.40 -24.78 -7.89
CA GLN A 312 -20.71 -26.04 -8.16
C GLN A 312 -20.43 -26.21 -9.66
N THR A 313 -21.40 -25.86 -10.52
CA THR A 313 -21.21 -25.94 -11.97
C THR A 313 -20.15 -24.95 -12.49
N LEU A 314 -20.14 -23.74 -11.95
CA LEU A 314 -19.15 -22.71 -12.30
C LEU A 314 -17.75 -23.11 -11.83
N THR A 315 -17.62 -23.68 -10.63
CA THR A 315 -16.34 -24.20 -10.10
C THR A 315 -15.73 -25.22 -11.06
N ALA A 316 -16.51 -26.24 -11.44
CA ALA A 316 -16.04 -27.27 -12.36
C ALA A 316 -15.67 -26.70 -13.75
N LYS A 317 -16.42 -25.71 -14.24
CA LYS A 317 -16.14 -25.02 -15.52
C LYS A 317 -14.83 -24.22 -15.46
N ILE A 318 -14.60 -23.51 -14.36
CA ILE A 318 -13.39 -22.71 -14.11
C ILE A 318 -12.16 -23.61 -14.02
N GLU A 319 -12.22 -24.65 -13.19
CA GLU A 319 -11.13 -25.63 -13.01
C GLU A 319 -10.78 -26.35 -14.32
N ALA A 320 -11.78 -26.71 -15.13
CA ALA A 320 -11.56 -27.32 -16.44
C ALA A 320 -10.81 -26.39 -17.40
N ILE A 321 -11.10 -25.08 -17.38
CA ILE A 321 -10.39 -24.10 -18.21
C ILE A 321 -8.97 -23.88 -17.66
N GLU A 322 -8.82 -23.78 -16.34
CA GLU A 322 -7.53 -23.58 -15.67
C GLU A 322 -6.56 -24.71 -15.96
N ASN A 323 -6.98 -25.95 -15.75
CA ASN A 323 -6.20 -27.15 -16.06
C ASN A 323 -5.85 -27.24 -17.55
N LYS A 324 -6.78 -26.88 -18.44
CA LYS A 324 -6.56 -26.92 -19.90
C LYS A 324 -5.61 -25.83 -20.40
N LYS A 325 -5.46 -24.75 -19.64
CA LYS A 325 -4.67 -23.57 -20.02
C LYS A 325 -3.43 -23.37 -19.18
N ASP A 326 -3.13 -24.30 -18.28
CA ASP A 326 -2.04 -24.23 -17.32
C ASP A 326 -2.07 -22.91 -16.54
N ILE A 327 -3.28 -22.50 -16.16
CA ILE A 327 -3.52 -21.31 -15.35
C ILE A 327 -3.59 -21.79 -13.91
N SER A 328 -2.54 -21.53 -13.14
CA SER A 328 -2.61 -21.70 -11.71
C SER A 328 -3.31 -20.48 -11.11
N ARG A 329 -4.60 -20.63 -10.76
CA ARG A 329 -5.33 -19.62 -9.97
C ARG A 329 -4.64 -19.37 -8.62
N TRP A 330 -3.95 -20.38 -8.11
CA TRP A 330 -3.32 -20.47 -6.79
C TRP A 330 -1.80 -20.63 -6.85
N ALA A 331 -1.12 -19.95 -7.78
CA ALA A 331 0.33 -19.85 -7.64
C ALA A 331 0.58 -19.07 -6.35
N GLN A 332 1.13 -19.74 -5.34
CA GLN A 332 1.74 -19.16 -4.14
C GLN A 332 2.91 -18.23 -4.56
N ASN A 333 2.60 -17.14 -5.23
CA ASN A 333 3.47 -15.98 -5.32
C ASN A 333 3.18 -15.04 -4.13
N CYS A 334 2.65 -15.59 -3.04
CA CYS A 334 2.98 -15.11 -1.71
C CYS A 334 4.49 -15.28 -1.52
N ARG A 335 5.27 -14.26 -1.89
CA ARG A 335 6.57 -13.98 -1.22
C ARG A 335 6.32 -13.53 0.23
N PHE A 336 5.45 -14.25 0.93
CA PHE A 336 5.02 -14.04 2.31
C PHE A 336 5.10 -15.32 3.13
N ALA A 337 5.53 -16.46 2.54
CA ALA A 337 6.04 -17.57 3.32
C ALA A 337 7.37 -17.14 3.97
N GLY A 338 7.29 -16.72 5.23
CA GLY A 338 8.47 -16.52 6.07
C GLY A 338 9.26 -17.82 6.14
N GLY A 339 10.54 -17.75 5.79
CA GLY A 339 11.53 -18.72 6.25
C GLY A 339 11.73 -18.52 7.75
N HIS A 340 10.82 -19.07 8.55
CA HIS A 340 11.18 -19.49 9.90
C HIS A 340 11.92 -20.82 9.73
N GLU A 341 13.25 -20.76 9.62
CA GLU A 341 14.08 -21.93 9.91
C GLU A 341 13.90 -22.25 11.40
N GLU A 342 13.13 -23.30 11.69
CA GLU A 342 13.24 -24.03 12.95
C GLU A 342 14.65 -24.62 13.03
N GLY A 343 15.52 -23.98 13.80
CA GLY A 343 16.90 -24.41 13.88
C GLY A 343 17.74 -23.71 14.93
N ALA A 344 17.31 -23.67 16.19
CA ALA A 344 18.22 -23.49 17.34
C ALA A 344 17.52 -23.77 18.68
N ASP A 345 17.23 -25.03 18.96
CA ASP A 345 17.07 -25.50 20.34
C ASP A 345 17.80 -26.83 20.49
N LYS A 346 19.11 -26.74 20.77
CA LYS A 346 19.99 -27.76 21.38
C LYS A 346 21.45 -27.31 21.28
N ALA A 347 21.90 -26.50 22.25
CA ALA A 347 23.27 -26.55 22.79
C ALA A 347 23.43 -25.48 23.89
N ALA A 348 23.04 -25.82 25.11
CA ALA A 348 23.60 -25.24 26.32
C ALA A 348 23.73 -26.37 27.35
N GLY A 349 24.86 -27.07 27.24
CA GLY A 349 25.50 -27.80 28.31
C GLY A 349 26.83 -27.11 28.60
#